data_AF-A0A835L2L1-F1
#
_entry.id   AF-A0A835L2L1-F1
#
_cell.length_a   1.000
_cell.length_b   1.000
_cell.length_c   1.000
_cell.angle_alpha   90.00
_cell.angle_beta   90.00
_cell.angle_gamma   90.00
#
_symmetry.space_group_name_H-M   'P 1'
#
loop_
_entity.id
_entity.type
_entity.pdbx_description
1 polymer ?
#
loop_
_entity_poly.entity_id
_entity_poly.type
_entity_poly.pdbx_seq_one_letter_code
_entity_poly.pdbx_strand_id
1 'polypeptide(L)'
;MLRCIFCQKKRGRGEGKNKENIIEDVHDDKDEGSPEPVVEKKNVCYEIRHSEVMGRYLVASRDIRAGEVIFEELAIAVGPCTGCGLICLGCYRELDEASLAKCRGCKWPMCSNSCPGSGKYTGHSTYECDTLKDIPPDYSNLEDLKDSYQALMPLRCLLLKAADPAKWTALSAMEAHNELRKARGDIWPMNEKNVVQRMKKWGLQYDDQEIHTVCGILEVNAFEVGGSGANARALYDRAYLLAHDCTPTTTHTDSERVPGRPLTIRASVPHKAGDLISLCYAYTLQGTLKRREHIKHSKFFE
;
A
#
# COMPACT_ATOMS: atom_id res chain seq x y z
N MET A 1 -10.19 32.32 -39.55
CA MET A 1 -10.35 33.21 -38.40
C MET A 1 -10.28 32.36 -37.14
N LEU A 2 -9.21 32.33 -36.34
CA LEU A 2 -7.81 32.74 -36.58
C LEU A 2 -6.92 31.59 -36.06
N ARG A 3 -5.94 31.14 -36.87
CA ARG A 3 -4.85 30.26 -36.40
C ARG A 3 -3.65 31.15 -36.05
N CYS A 4 -2.97 30.89 -34.93
CA CYS A 4 -1.64 31.47 -34.70
C CYS A 4 -0.54 30.44 -35.01
N ILE A 5 0.47 30.90 -35.76
CA ILE A 5 1.56 30.12 -36.34
C ILE A 5 2.87 30.84 -35.97
N PHE A 6 3.87 30.06 -35.53
CA PHE A 6 5.31 30.36 -35.47
C PHE A 6 5.83 31.76 -35.07
N CYS A 7 6.77 31.78 -34.12
CA CYS A 7 8.14 32.21 -34.49
C CYS A 7 9.21 31.67 -33.53
N GLN A 8 10.25 31.02 -34.08
CA GLN A 8 11.55 30.91 -33.43
C GLN A 8 12.50 31.92 -34.09
N LYS A 9 13.34 32.62 -33.32
CA LYS A 9 14.64 33.12 -33.82
C LYS A 9 15.67 33.32 -32.71
N LYS A 10 16.94 33.25 -33.11
CA LYS A 10 18.13 33.05 -32.27
C LYS A 10 18.90 34.34 -31.98
N ARG A 11 19.70 34.28 -30.89
CA ARG A 11 21.03 34.89 -30.67
C ARG A 11 21.16 36.41 -30.46
N GLY A 12 21.83 36.75 -29.36
CA GLY A 12 22.69 37.91 -29.19
C GLY A 12 23.87 37.54 -28.27
N ARG A 13 25.11 37.84 -28.68
CA ARG A 13 26.33 37.70 -27.85
C ARG A 13 26.57 39.01 -27.10
N GLY A 14 27.16 38.94 -25.91
CA GLY A 14 27.75 40.09 -25.21
C GLY A 14 28.91 39.63 -24.33
N GLU A 15 30.12 40.10 -24.64
CA GLU A 15 31.33 39.85 -23.83
C GLU A 15 31.54 40.98 -22.83
N GLY A 16 32.05 40.67 -21.63
CA GLY A 16 32.40 41.64 -20.58
C GLY A 16 33.55 41.11 -19.74
N LYS A 17 34.62 41.89 -19.60
CA LYS A 17 35.95 41.42 -19.15
C LYS A 17 36.20 41.57 -17.64
N ASN A 18 37.04 40.66 -17.14
CA ASN A 18 38.06 40.80 -16.08
C ASN A 18 37.72 41.49 -14.74
N LYS A 19 38.05 40.81 -13.64
CA LYS A 19 39.29 41.11 -12.87
C LYS A 19 39.69 39.95 -11.96
N GLU A 20 41.00 39.82 -11.75
CA GLU A 20 41.63 38.82 -10.88
C GLU A 20 41.52 39.22 -9.39
N ASN A 21 41.70 38.26 -8.47
CA ASN A 21 42.63 38.44 -7.34
C ASN A 21 42.99 37.13 -6.59
N ILE A 22 44.21 37.16 -6.05
CA ILE A 22 45.05 36.11 -5.45
C ILE A 22 45.59 36.70 -4.12
N ILE A 23 45.71 36.01 -2.98
CA ILE A 23 45.41 34.62 -2.58
C ILE A 23 45.12 34.63 -1.06
N GLU A 24 44.56 33.57 -0.44
CA GLU A 24 45.04 33.06 0.87
C GLU A 24 44.35 31.75 1.31
N ASP A 25 45.17 30.72 1.56
CA ASP A 25 44.76 29.44 2.13
C ASP A 25 44.65 29.52 3.66
N VAL A 26 43.56 28.99 4.21
CA VAL A 26 43.49 28.59 5.62
C VAL A 26 42.87 27.20 5.68
N HIS A 27 43.69 26.20 6.02
CA HIS A 27 43.20 24.89 6.45
C HIS A 27 42.52 25.02 7.82
N ASP A 28 41.32 24.47 7.95
CA ASP A 28 40.85 23.90 9.22
C ASP A 28 39.94 22.69 8.91
N ASP A 29 40.24 21.53 9.49
CA ASP A 29 39.53 20.28 9.26
C ASP A 29 38.15 20.29 9.96
N LYS A 30 37.10 19.87 9.23
CA LYS A 30 35.92 19.19 9.80
C LYS A 30 35.05 18.49 8.76
N ASP A 31 34.99 17.17 8.92
CA ASP A 31 33.86 16.27 8.64
C ASP A 31 33.09 16.45 7.32
N GLU A 32 33.43 15.60 6.34
CA GLU A 32 32.58 15.31 5.19
C GLU A 32 31.33 14.52 5.64
N GLY A 33 30.37 15.22 6.25
CA GLY A 33 29.01 14.73 6.38
C GLY A 33 28.44 14.45 4.98
N SER A 34 28.32 13.17 4.63
CA SER A 34 27.76 12.73 3.35
C SER A 34 26.45 13.44 3.06
N PRO A 35 26.24 14.06 1.88
CA PRO A 35 25.01 14.77 1.61
C PRO A 35 23.85 13.78 1.62
N GLU A 36 22.98 13.90 2.63
CA GLU A 36 21.68 13.23 2.62
C GLU A 36 20.98 13.56 1.30
N PRO A 37 20.33 12.58 0.64
CA PRO A 37 19.71 12.81 -0.64
C PRO A 37 18.66 13.91 -0.49
N VAL A 38 18.91 15.07 -1.13
CA VAL A 38 17.99 16.20 -1.13
C VAL A 38 16.75 15.81 -1.93
N VAL A 39 15.80 15.17 -1.24
CA VAL A 39 14.47 14.89 -1.77
C VAL A 39 13.84 16.24 -2.08
N GLU A 40 13.58 16.49 -3.37
CA GLU A 40 12.85 17.68 -3.79
C GLU A 40 11.55 17.78 -2.99
N LYS A 41 11.48 18.78 -2.09
CA LYS A 41 10.28 19.06 -1.33
C LYS A 41 9.21 19.58 -2.28
N LYS A 42 8.47 18.65 -2.91
CA LYS A 42 7.11 18.91 -3.37
C LYS A 42 6.40 19.67 -2.25
N ASN A 43 5.75 20.77 -2.62
CA ASN A 43 5.11 21.67 -1.66
C ASN A 43 3.80 21.02 -1.13
N VAL A 44 3.98 19.99 -0.30
CA VAL A 44 2.92 19.16 0.26
C VAL A 44 2.12 19.96 1.29
N CYS A 45 0.80 19.78 1.29
CA CYS A 45 -0.11 20.47 2.19
C CYS A 45 -0.17 19.87 3.61
N TYR A 46 0.75 18.95 3.93
CA TYR A 46 0.83 18.26 5.21
C TYR A 46 2.28 18.12 5.66
N GLU A 47 2.46 17.89 6.96
CA GLU A 47 3.71 17.47 7.58
C GLU A 47 3.47 16.24 8.47
N ILE A 48 4.53 15.46 8.70
CA ILE A 48 4.50 14.29 9.59
C ILE A 48 4.95 14.74 10.98
N ARG A 49 4.13 14.48 12.00
CA ARG A 49 4.46 14.67 13.42
C ARG A 49 4.51 13.34 14.16
N HIS A 50 5.02 13.37 15.38
CA HIS A 50 5.08 12.21 16.28
C HIS A 50 4.41 12.53 17.62
N SER A 51 3.74 11.53 18.22
CA SER A 51 3.21 11.58 19.59
C SER A 51 3.24 10.19 20.21
N GLU A 52 3.30 10.11 21.54
CA GLU A 52 3.28 8.83 22.26
C GLU A 52 1.98 8.03 22.06
N VAL A 53 0.87 8.71 21.74
CA VAL A 53 -0.46 8.10 21.58
C VAL A 53 -0.73 7.60 20.16
N MET A 54 -0.38 8.41 19.14
CA MET A 54 -0.68 8.09 17.73
C MET A 54 0.53 7.55 16.95
N GLY A 55 1.73 7.52 17.55
CA GLY A 55 2.97 7.30 16.81
C GLY A 55 3.18 8.42 15.78
N ARG A 56 3.44 8.06 14.52
CA ARG A 56 3.58 9.00 13.40
C ARG A 56 2.20 9.35 12.82
N TYR A 57 1.88 10.64 12.69
CA TYR A 57 0.60 11.12 12.16
C TYR A 57 0.73 12.35 11.26
N LEU A 58 -0.28 12.62 10.43
CA LEU A 58 -0.32 13.78 9.54
C LEU A 58 -1.06 14.98 10.14
N VAL A 59 -0.50 16.18 10.00
CA VAL A 59 -1.21 17.45 10.19
C VAL A 59 -1.06 18.35 8.97
N ALA A 60 -1.97 19.31 8.79
CA ALA A 60 -1.93 20.25 7.68
C ALA A 60 -0.78 21.27 7.84
N SER A 61 0.08 21.42 6.82
CA SER A 61 1.19 22.39 6.82
C SER A 61 0.74 23.81 6.43
N ARG A 62 -0.48 23.94 5.90
CA ARG A 62 -1.16 25.17 5.49
C ARG A 62 -2.66 24.96 5.54
N ASP A 63 -3.44 26.01 5.30
CA ASP A 63 -4.88 25.85 5.06
C ASP A 63 -5.15 24.92 3.85
N ILE A 64 -6.09 23.99 4.02
CA ILE A 64 -6.55 23.05 2.98
C ILE A 64 -8.05 23.28 2.77
N ARG A 65 -8.50 23.27 1.52
CA ARG A 65 -9.94 23.42 1.19
C ARG A 65 -10.64 22.07 1.15
N ALA A 66 -11.92 22.05 1.52
CA ALA A 66 -12.77 20.88 1.30
C ALA A 66 -12.75 20.47 -0.20
N GLY A 67 -12.65 19.17 -0.46
CA GLY A 67 -12.51 18.56 -1.79
C GLY A 67 -11.08 18.54 -2.37
N GLU A 68 -10.13 19.26 -1.75
CA GLU A 68 -8.74 19.30 -2.19
C GLU A 68 -8.05 17.94 -2.00
N VAL A 69 -7.24 17.52 -2.98
CA VAL A 69 -6.43 16.30 -2.89
C VAL A 69 -5.24 16.59 -1.97
N ILE A 70 -5.11 15.81 -0.90
CA ILE A 70 -4.01 15.93 0.06
C ILE A 70 -2.80 15.15 -0.48
N PHE A 71 -3.02 13.91 -0.90
CA PHE A 71 -2.09 13.13 -1.71
C PHE A 71 -2.81 12.05 -2.51
N GLU A 72 -2.11 11.53 -3.49
CA GLU A 72 -2.44 10.31 -4.21
C GLU A 72 -1.20 9.41 -4.25
N GLU A 73 -1.40 8.10 -4.16
CA GLU A 73 -0.32 7.13 -4.25
C GLU A 73 -0.76 5.79 -4.81
N LEU A 74 0.17 5.13 -5.51
CA LEU A 74 -0.02 3.80 -6.07
C LEU A 74 0.05 2.75 -4.97
N ALA A 75 -0.67 1.64 -5.15
CA ALA A 75 -0.55 0.51 -4.25
C ALA A 75 0.87 -0.09 -4.31
N ILE A 76 1.38 -0.47 -3.14
CA ILE A 76 2.60 -1.27 -2.97
C ILE A 76 2.27 -2.71 -3.40
N ALA A 77 1.28 -3.31 -2.75
CA ALA A 77 0.75 -4.63 -3.06
C ALA A 77 -0.79 -4.57 -2.99
N VAL A 78 -1.45 -5.44 -3.76
CA VAL A 78 -2.90 -5.64 -3.71
C VAL A 78 -3.17 -7.14 -3.79
N GLY A 79 -4.17 -7.65 -3.07
CA GLY A 79 -4.52 -9.07 -3.06
C GLY A 79 -5.76 -9.38 -2.23
N PRO A 80 -6.12 -10.67 -2.09
CA PRO A 80 -7.34 -11.06 -1.40
C PRO A 80 -7.37 -10.69 0.09
N CYS A 81 -8.58 -10.40 0.59
CA CYS A 81 -8.86 -10.34 2.02
C CYS A 81 -8.84 -11.74 2.66
N THR A 82 -8.54 -11.80 3.95
CA THR A 82 -8.64 -13.06 4.71
C THR A 82 -10.10 -13.52 4.76
N GLY A 83 -10.38 -14.79 4.43
CA GLY A 83 -11.73 -15.34 4.45
C GLY A 83 -12.65 -14.88 3.32
N CYS A 84 -12.13 -14.30 2.24
CA CYS A 84 -12.94 -13.97 1.07
C CYS A 84 -13.45 -15.23 0.34
N GLY A 85 -14.54 -15.09 -0.42
CA GLY A 85 -14.92 -16.07 -1.44
C GLY A 85 -13.91 -16.14 -2.58
N LEU A 86 -14.17 -16.99 -3.59
CA LEU A 86 -13.30 -17.06 -4.76
C LEU A 86 -13.38 -15.76 -5.58
N ILE A 87 -12.28 -15.02 -5.63
CA ILE A 87 -12.13 -13.82 -6.46
C ILE A 87 -11.08 -14.02 -7.55
N CYS A 88 -11.19 -13.26 -8.63
CA CYS A 88 -10.19 -13.25 -9.70
C CYS A 88 -8.85 -12.71 -9.19
N LEU A 89 -7.76 -13.48 -9.29
CA LEU A 89 -6.45 -13.01 -8.82
C LEU A 89 -5.89 -11.80 -9.59
N GLY A 90 -6.40 -11.54 -10.80
CA GLY A 90 -6.06 -10.36 -11.60
C GLY A 90 -6.86 -9.10 -11.25
N CYS A 91 -8.19 -9.18 -11.22
CA CYS A 91 -9.07 -8.00 -11.09
C CYS A 91 -9.91 -7.93 -9.81
N TYR A 92 -9.88 -8.96 -8.96
CA TYR A 92 -10.57 -9.07 -7.66
C TYR A 92 -12.10 -9.11 -7.68
N ARG A 93 -12.74 -9.09 -8.85
CA ARG A 93 -14.17 -9.40 -8.94
C ARG A 93 -14.43 -10.83 -8.43
N GLU A 94 -15.61 -11.05 -7.85
CA GLU A 94 -16.09 -12.38 -7.46
C GLU A 94 -16.17 -13.33 -8.66
N LEU A 95 -16.00 -14.62 -8.37
CA LEU A 95 -16.09 -15.71 -9.32
C LEU A 95 -17.26 -16.61 -8.92
N ASP A 96 -18.03 -17.02 -9.93
CA ASP A 96 -18.93 -18.17 -9.80
C ASP A 96 -18.08 -19.46 -9.76
N GLU A 97 -18.26 -20.24 -8.70
CA GLU A 97 -17.55 -21.50 -8.46
C GLU A 97 -17.80 -22.52 -9.59
N ALA A 98 -18.96 -22.46 -10.26
CA ALA A 98 -19.32 -23.36 -11.34
C ALA A 98 -18.72 -22.99 -12.72
N SER A 99 -18.28 -21.73 -12.92
CA SER A 99 -17.91 -21.22 -14.25
C SER A 99 -16.60 -20.41 -14.31
N LEU A 100 -15.78 -20.43 -13.26
CA LEU A 100 -14.48 -19.74 -13.23
C LEU A 100 -13.52 -20.19 -14.34
N ALA A 101 -12.70 -19.26 -14.82
CA ALA A 101 -11.57 -19.55 -15.69
C ALA A 101 -10.31 -19.83 -14.86
N LYS A 102 -9.30 -20.45 -15.48
CA LYS A 102 -8.02 -20.79 -14.85
C LYS A 102 -6.88 -20.09 -15.58
N CYS A 103 -5.90 -19.60 -14.84
CA CYS A 103 -4.69 -19.02 -15.42
C CYS A 103 -3.98 -20.05 -16.33
N ARG A 104 -3.51 -19.63 -17.51
CA ARG A 104 -2.86 -20.55 -18.47
C ARG A 104 -1.55 -21.12 -17.97
N GLY A 105 -0.78 -20.32 -17.21
CA GLY A 105 0.41 -20.78 -16.49
C GLY A 105 0.03 -21.65 -15.30
N CYS A 106 -0.15 -21.03 -14.13
CA CYS A 106 -0.30 -21.70 -12.84
C CYS A 106 -1.67 -22.32 -12.51
N LYS A 107 -2.66 -22.27 -13.40
CA LYS A 107 -4.02 -22.82 -13.20
C LYS A 107 -4.83 -22.21 -12.05
N TRP A 108 -4.36 -21.16 -11.37
CA TRP A 108 -5.12 -20.45 -10.33
C TRP A 108 -6.35 -19.70 -10.87
N PRO A 109 -7.37 -19.38 -10.04
CA PRO A 109 -8.65 -18.87 -10.53
C PRO A 109 -8.58 -17.44 -11.09
N MET A 110 -9.26 -17.25 -12.22
CA MET A 110 -9.31 -16.01 -12.99
C MET A 110 -10.72 -15.78 -13.52
N CYS A 111 -11.09 -14.52 -13.79
CA CYS A 111 -12.38 -14.19 -14.42
C CYS A 111 -12.42 -14.55 -15.91
N SER A 112 -11.27 -14.53 -16.58
CA SER A 112 -11.08 -14.90 -17.98
C SER A 112 -9.59 -15.06 -18.29
N ASN A 113 -9.28 -15.71 -19.41
CA ASN A 113 -7.93 -15.78 -19.97
C ASN A 113 -7.37 -14.41 -20.42
N SER A 114 -8.22 -13.37 -20.51
CA SER A 114 -7.91 -12.02 -21.00
C SER A 114 -8.08 -10.95 -19.90
N CYS A 115 -8.04 -11.36 -18.63
CA CYS A 115 -8.19 -10.44 -17.49
C CYS A 115 -7.17 -9.29 -17.56
N PRO A 116 -7.57 -8.01 -17.45
CA PRO A 116 -6.66 -6.87 -17.56
C PRO A 116 -5.62 -6.80 -16.43
N GLY A 117 -5.89 -7.48 -15.30
CA GLY A 117 -4.95 -7.64 -14.20
C GLY A 117 -3.97 -8.80 -14.34
N SER A 118 -4.00 -9.55 -15.44
CA SER A 118 -3.01 -10.58 -15.75
C SER A 118 -1.67 -9.94 -16.12
N GLY A 119 -0.57 -10.45 -15.55
CA GLY A 119 0.77 -9.88 -15.70
C GLY A 119 0.96 -8.51 -15.03
N LYS A 120 0.06 -8.08 -14.14
CA LYS A 120 0.16 -6.79 -13.42
C LYS A 120 0.56 -7.01 -11.97
N TYR A 121 1.44 -6.15 -11.45
CA TYR A 121 1.90 -6.24 -10.06
C TYR A 121 0.78 -5.96 -9.02
N THR A 122 -0.22 -5.15 -9.39
CA THR A 122 -1.47 -4.94 -8.62
C THR A 122 -2.58 -5.94 -8.95
N GLY A 123 -2.21 -7.10 -9.51
CA GLY A 123 -3.07 -8.16 -10.01
C GLY A 123 -2.35 -9.51 -9.91
N HIS A 124 -2.56 -10.38 -10.90
CA HIS A 124 -1.86 -11.65 -10.99
C HIS A 124 -0.53 -11.42 -11.73
N SER A 125 0.53 -11.15 -10.99
CA SER A 125 1.82 -10.74 -11.55
C SER A 125 2.52 -11.90 -12.29
N THR A 126 3.51 -11.57 -13.13
CA THR A 126 4.32 -12.60 -13.82
C THR A 126 5.13 -13.44 -12.83
N TYR A 127 5.71 -12.81 -11.80
CA TYR A 127 6.49 -13.49 -10.77
C TYR A 127 5.61 -14.34 -9.82
N GLU A 128 4.38 -13.92 -9.54
CA GLU A 128 3.39 -14.78 -8.86
C GLU A 128 2.99 -15.97 -9.74
N CYS A 129 2.72 -15.73 -11.02
CA CYS A 129 2.38 -16.78 -11.97
C CYS A 129 3.48 -17.83 -12.09
N ASP A 130 4.75 -17.41 -12.12
CA ASP A 130 5.90 -18.32 -12.16
C ASP A 130 6.10 -19.06 -10.84
N THR A 131 5.98 -18.37 -9.70
CA THR A 131 6.06 -18.99 -8.36
C THR A 131 5.01 -20.08 -8.19
N LEU A 132 3.77 -19.81 -8.61
CA LEU A 132 2.63 -20.71 -8.44
C LEU A 132 2.50 -21.77 -9.55
N LYS A 133 3.38 -21.80 -10.57
CA LYS A 133 3.19 -22.66 -11.76
C LYS A 133 3.14 -24.15 -11.44
N ASP A 134 3.96 -24.57 -10.48
CA ASP A 134 4.09 -25.95 -10.00
C ASP A 134 3.21 -26.23 -8.76
N ILE A 135 2.36 -25.26 -8.39
CA ILE A 135 1.42 -25.29 -7.26
C ILE A 135 -0.02 -25.07 -7.78
N PRO A 136 -0.57 -25.96 -8.62
CA PRO A 136 -1.94 -25.82 -9.11
C PRO A 136 -2.95 -26.12 -7.99
N PRO A 137 -4.06 -25.37 -7.88
CA PRO A 137 -5.11 -25.69 -6.93
C PRO A 137 -5.82 -27.01 -7.20
N ASP A 138 -6.23 -27.70 -6.12
CA ASP A 138 -7.21 -28.78 -6.20
C ASP A 138 -8.62 -28.20 -6.31
N TYR A 139 -9.22 -28.35 -7.49
CA TYR A 139 -10.58 -27.88 -7.76
C TYR A 139 -11.67 -28.86 -7.31
N SER A 140 -11.33 -30.05 -6.83
CA SER A 140 -12.28 -30.95 -6.16
C SER A 140 -12.52 -30.55 -4.69
N ASN A 141 -11.59 -29.81 -4.09
CA ASN A 141 -11.68 -29.30 -2.73
C ASN A 141 -11.72 -27.76 -2.72
N LEU A 142 -12.90 -27.21 -3.00
CA LEU A 142 -13.11 -25.76 -3.05
C LEU A 142 -12.85 -25.06 -1.71
N GLU A 143 -12.96 -25.77 -0.58
CA GLU A 143 -12.67 -25.22 0.74
C GLU A 143 -11.16 -25.04 0.96
N ASP A 144 -10.32 -26.02 0.60
CA ASP A 144 -8.85 -25.87 0.62
C ASP A 144 -8.38 -24.77 -0.35
N LEU A 145 -9.10 -24.55 -1.46
CA LEU A 145 -8.85 -23.44 -2.37
C LEU A 145 -9.22 -22.08 -1.76
N LYS A 146 -10.36 -21.95 -1.07
CA LYS A 146 -10.72 -20.73 -0.32
C LYS A 146 -9.71 -20.44 0.79
N ASP A 147 -9.35 -21.44 1.59
CA ASP A 147 -8.32 -21.31 2.62
C ASP A 147 -6.96 -20.88 2.02
N SER A 148 -6.62 -21.39 0.85
CA SER A 148 -5.38 -21.05 0.15
C SER A 148 -5.30 -19.57 -0.26
N TYR A 149 -6.42 -18.84 -0.39
CA TYR A 149 -6.39 -17.40 -0.70
C TYR A 149 -5.79 -16.56 0.45
N GLN A 150 -5.87 -17.04 1.70
CA GLN A 150 -5.33 -16.34 2.87
C GLN A 150 -3.81 -16.14 2.75
N ALA A 151 -3.10 -17.08 2.11
CA ALA A 151 -1.66 -17.02 1.91
C ALA A 151 -1.21 -16.17 0.70
N LEU A 152 -2.12 -15.83 -0.23
CA LEU A 152 -1.75 -15.13 -1.48
C LEU A 152 -1.31 -13.68 -1.25
N MET A 153 -2.01 -12.91 -0.41
CA MET A 153 -1.60 -11.53 -0.14
C MET A 153 -0.27 -11.44 0.63
N PRO A 154 -0.02 -12.25 1.68
CA PRO A 154 1.31 -12.38 2.28
C PRO A 154 2.39 -12.80 1.27
N LEU A 155 2.11 -13.78 0.40
CA LEU A 155 3.04 -14.22 -0.65
C LEU A 155 3.41 -13.06 -1.60
N ARG A 156 2.42 -12.27 -2.05
CA ARG A 156 2.65 -11.10 -2.91
C ARG A 156 3.59 -10.08 -2.27
N CYS A 157 3.48 -9.87 -0.96
CA CYS A 157 4.36 -8.98 -0.21
C CYS A 157 5.78 -9.54 -0.14
N LEU A 158 5.95 -10.82 0.20
CA LEU A 158 7.26 -11.48 0.27
C LEU A 158 7.99 -11.53 -1.09
N LEU A 159 7.24 -11.72 -2.19
CA LEU A 159 7.81 -11.72 -3.54
C LEU A 159 8.41 -10.36 -3.96
N LEU A 160 8.01 -9.25 -3.31
CA LEU A 160 8.63 -7.92 -3.55
C LEU A 160 10.11 -7.91 -3.16
N LYS A 161 10.58 -8.76 -2.23
CA LYS A 161 12.00 -8.87 -1.86
C LYS A 161 12.92 -9.05 -3.06
N ALA A 162 12.46 -9.78 -4.09
CA ALA A 162 13.18 -9.98 -5.34
C ALA A 162 12.61 -9.12 -6.49
N ALA A 163 11.29 -8.93 -6.56
CA ALA A 163 10.65 -8.29 -7.70
C ALA A 163 10.68 -6.75 -7.67
N ASP A 164 10.66 -6.14 -6.47
CA ASP A 164 10.68 -4.69 -6.27
C ASP A 164 11.19 -4.35 -4.85
N PRO A 165 12.52 -4.33 -4.62
CA PRO A 165 13.09 -4.12 -3.29
C PRO A 165 12.71 -2.77 -2.66
N ALA A 166 12.44 -1.74 -3.46
CA ALA A 166 12.03 -0.43 -2.95
C ALA A 166 10.63 -0.51 -2.30
N LYS A 167 9.69 -1.21 -2.94
CA LYS A 167 8.39 -1.52 -2.35
C LYS A 167 8.49 -2.42 -1.13
N TRP A 168 9.42 -3.38 -1.12
CA TRP A 168 9.68 -4.18 0.07
C TRP A 168 10.17 -3.32 1.24
N THR A 169 11.16 -2.43 1.03
CA THR A 169 11.64 -1.50 2.08
C THR A 169 10.53 -0.61 2.64
N ALA A 170 9.66 -0.06 1.78
CA ALA A 170 8.50 0.73 2.21
C ALA A 170 7.51 -0.11 3.06
N LEU A 171 7.24 -1.34 2.64
CA LEU A 171 6.38 -2.29 3.36
C LEU A 171 6.96 -2.68 4.73
N SER A 172 8.26 -3.00 4.79
CA SER A 172 8.95 -3.41 6.02
C SER A 172 9.09 -2.29 7.06
N ALA A 173 8.86 -1.03 6.69
CA ALA A 173 8.84 0.11 7.59
C ALA A 173 7.46 0.36 8.26
N MET A 174 6.47 -0.48 7.97
CA MET A 174 5.13 -0.45 8.57
C MET A 174 5.07 -1.25 9.87
N GLU A 175 4.20 -0.83 10.79
CA GLU A 175 4.01 -1.52 12.08
C GLU A 175 3.29 -2.87 11.89
N ALA A 176 3.72 -3.89 12.64
CA ALA A 176 3.24 -5.26 12.57
C ALA A 176 2.59 -5.76 13.87
N HIS A 177 2.83 -5.09 15.01
CA HIS A 177 2.35 -5.43 16.35
C HIS A 177 2.57 -6.90 16.76
N ASN A 178 3.70 -7.50 16.34
CA ASN A 178 3.98 -8.93 16.51
C ASN A 178 3.78 -9.44 17.94
N GLU A 179 4.35 -8.79 18.96
CA GLU A 179 4.22 -9.24 20.35
C GLU A 179 2.78 -9.20 20.86
N LEU A 180 2.02 -8.14 20.54
CA LEU A 180 0.60 -8.03 20.89
C LEU A 180 -0.23 -9.11 20.19
N ARG A 181 0.04 -9.37 18.91
CA ARG A 181 -0.67 -10.39 18.11
C ARG A 181 -0.37 -11.80 18.61
N LYS A 182 0.87 -12.07 19.01
CA LYS A 182 1.31 -13.35 19.59
C LYS A 182 0.69 -13.58 20.97
N ALA A 183 0.63 -12.55 21.81
CA ALA A 183 0.00 -12.61 23.13
C ALA A 183 -1.53 -12.80 23.08
N ARG A 184 -2.20 -12.42 21.99
CA ARG A 184 -3.67 -12.51 21.85
C ARG A 184 -4.21 -13.93 21.70
N GLY A 185 -3.39 -14.86 21.20
CA GLY A 185 -3.70 -16.31 21.20
C GLY A 185 -4.69 -16.81 20.14
N ASP A 186 -5.29 -15.95 19.31
CA ASP A 186 -6.28 -16.30 18.28
C ASP A 186 -5.77 -16.09 16.84
N ILE A 187 -5.27 -14.88 16.54
CA ILE A 187 -4.82 -14.49 15.19
C ILE A 187 -3.46 -15.09 14.82
N TRP A 188 -2.55 -15.27 15.79
CA TRP A 188 -1.25 -15.87 15.53
C TRP A 188 -1.36 -17.36 15.15
N PRO A 189 -2.11 -18.23 15.88
CA PRO A 189 -2.33 -19.62 15.45
C PRO A 189 -3.08 -19.74 14.11
N MET A 190 -4.00 -18.82 13.81
CA MET A 190 -4.72 -18.82 12.53
C MET A 190 -3.77 -18.53 11.35
N ASN A 191 -2.89 -17.53 11.49
CA ASN A 191 -1.86 -17.22 10.50
C ASN A 191 -0.84 -18.35 10.35
N GLU A 192 -0.47 -19.02 11.45
CA GLU A 192 0.40 -20.20 11.42
C GLU A 192 -0.23 -21.29 10.53
N LYS A 193 -1.47 -21.68 10.82
CA LYS A 193 -2.19 -22.73 10.08
C LYS A 193 -2.41 -22.37 8.61
N ASN A 194 -2.94 -21.17 8.33
CA ASN A 194 -3.49 -20.85 7.02
C ASN A 194 -2.49 -20.14 6.09
N VAL A 195 -1.40 -19.56 6.63
CA VAL A 195 -0.37 -18.85 5.85
C VAL A 195 0.98 -19.56 5.94
N VAL A 196 1.56 -19.72 7.14
CA VAL A 196 2.91 -20.29 7.31
C VAL A 196 2.97 -21.74 6.81
N GLN A 197 2.12 -22.60 7.36
CA GLN A 197 2.05 -24.01 6.97
C GLN A 197 1.57 -24.20 5.52
N ARG A 198 0.77 -23.25 4.99
CA ARG A 198 0.36 -23.22 3.57
C ARG A 198 1.55 -22.95 2.65
N MET A 199 2.40 -21.97 2.96
CA MET A 199 3.62 -21.69 2.20
C MET A 199 4.61 -22.86 2.25
N LYS A 200 4.77 -23.50 3.42
CA LYS A 200 5.57 -24.72 3.57
C LYS A 200 5.04 -25.89 2.73
N LYS A 201 3.71 -26.12 2.72
CA LYS A 201 3.03 -27.11 1.84
C LYS A 201 3.25 -26.82 0.36
N TRP A 202 3.43 -25.55 0.00
CA TRP A 202 3.78 -25.10 -1.36
C TRP A 202 5.28 -25.18 -1.69
N GLY A 203 6.11 -25.67 -0.76
CA GLY A 203 7.57 -25.74 -0.93
C GLY A 203 8.29 -24.40 -0.80
N LEU A 204 7.58 -23.31 -0.50
CA LEU A 204 8.14 -21.97 -0.42
C LEU A 204 8.86 -21.78 0.93
N GLN A 205 10.18 -21.62 0.88
CA GLN A 205 11.03 -21.45 2.06
C GLN A 205 11.18 -19.96 2.39
N TYR A 206 10.28 -19.44 3.22
CA TYR A 206 10.43 -18.16 3.92
C TYR A 206 10.56 -18.41 5.43
N ASP A 207 11.11 -17.45 6.16
CA ASP A 207 11.19 -17.52 7.62
C ASP A 207 9.79 -17.34 8.25
N ASP A 208 9.47 -18.15 9.25
CA ASP A 208 8.15 -18.16 9.89
C ASP A 208 7.83 -16.81 10.56
N GLN A 209 8.80 -16.19 11.22
CA GLN A 209 8.65 -14.91 11.89
C GLN A 209 8.51 -13.78 10.86
N GLU A 210 9.19 -13.85 9.72
CA GLU A 210 8.99 -12.94 8.59
C GLU A 210 7.57 -13.04 8.01
N ILE A 211 7.05 -14.26 7.79
CA ILE A 211 5.67 -14.47 7.32
C ILE A 211 4.67 -13.86 8.32
N HIS A 212 4.81 -14.15 9.62
CA HIS A 212 3.95 -13.58 10.66
C HIS A 212 4.01 -12.04 10.72
N THR A 213 5.19 -11.46 10.49
CA THR A 213 5.39 -10.02 10.43
C THR A 213 4.64 -9.41 9.24
N VAL A 214 4.73 -10.02 8.05
CA VAL A 214 3.96 -9.60 6.87
C VAL A 214 2.45 -9.69 7.11
N CYS A 215 1.95 -10.74 7.78
CA CYS A 215 0.54 -10.81 8.17
C CYS A 215 0.14 -9.66 9.12
N GLY A 216 1.03 -9.27 10.04
CA GLY A 216 0.78 -8.14 10.96
C GLY A 216 0.69 -6.81 10.24
N ILE A 217 1.63 -6.54 9.33
CA ILE A 217 1.61 -5.35 8.47
C ILE A 217 0.29 -5.27 7.70
N LEU A 218 -0.21 -6.39 7.18
CA LEU A 218 -1.49 -6.46 6.46
C LEU A 218 -2.72 -6.26 7.35
N GLU A 219 -2.71 -6.72 8.60
CA GLU A 219 -3.82 -6.51 9.55
C GLU A 219 -3.89 -5.04 10.04
N VAL A 220 -2.72 -4.43 10.28
CA VAL A 220 -2.60 -3.08 10.85
C VAL A 220 -2.75 -1.99 9.77
N ASN A 221 -2.17 -2.16 8.57
CA ASN A 221 -1.99 -1.06 7.61
C ASN A 221 -2.76 -1.22 6.28
N ALA A 222 -3.37 -2.37 5.99
CA ALA A 222 -4.06 -2.55 4.72
C ALA A 222 -5.44 -1.88 4.69
N PHE A 223 -5.78 -1.33 3.52
CA PHE A 223 -7.08 -0.77 3.19
C PHE A 223 -7.87 -1.80 2.39
N GLU A 224 -9.17 -1.96 2.68
CA GLU A 224 -10.10 -2.68 1.79
C GLU A 224 -10.28 -1.87 0.50
N VAL A 225 -10.24 -2.53 -0.67
CA VAL A 225 -10.26 -1.88 -1.99
C VAL A 225 -11.00 -2.72 -3.04
N GLY A 226 -11.59 -2.03 -4.03
CA GLY A 226 -12.31 -2.61 -5.15
C GLY A 226 -13.80 -2.23 -5.18
N GLY A 227 -14.40 -2.31 -6.37
CA GLY A 227 -15.83 -2.08 -6.56
C GLY A 227 -16.73 -3.15 -5.92
N SER A 228 -18.06 -2.94 -6.01
CA SER A 228 -19.09 -3.78 -5.38
C SER A 228 -18.85 -5.30 -5.50
N GLY A 229 -18.57 -5.95 -4.37
CA GLY A 229 -18.29 -7.39 -4.23
C GLY A 229 -16.81 -7.78 -4.24
N ALA A 230 -15.89 -6.89 -4.63
CA ALA A 230 -14.46 -7.20 -4.64
C ALA A 230 -13.88 -7.23 -3.21
N ASN A 231 -13.65 -8.43 -2.68
CA ASN A 231 -13.07 -8.64 -1.36
C ASN A 231 -11.51 -8.63 -1.42
N ALA A 232 -10.94 -7.48 -1.79
CA ALA A 232 -9.50 -7.27 -1.85
C ALA A 232 -9.01 -6.19 -0.88
N ARG A 233 -7.71 -6.23 -0.59
CA ARG A 233 -7.00 -5.29 0.26
C ARG A 233 -5.69 -4.83 -0.39
N ALA A 234 -5.25 -3.63 -0.06
CA ALA A 234 -4.04 -3.02 -0.57
C ALA A 234 -3.21 -2.34 0.53
N LEU A 235 -1.89 -2.34 0.35
CA LEU A 235 -0.94 -1.54 1.14
C LEU A 235 -0.51 -0.30 0.35
N TYR A 236 -0.39 0.82 1.05
CA TYR A 236 -0.02 2.13 0.50
C TYR A 236 1.02 2.80 1.40
N ASP A 237 1.94 3.57 0.81
CA ASP A 237 3.18 4.04 1.44
C ASP A 237 3.00 5.09 2.55
N ARG A 238 1.97 5.94 2.48
CA ARG A 238 1.73 7.04 3.44
C ARG A 238 0.32 7.06 3.99
N ALA A 239 -0.63 6.34 3.39
CA ALA A 239 -2.00 6.27 3.87
C ALA A 239 -2.13 5.75 5.33
N TYR A 240 -1.18 4.92 5.80
CA TYR A 240 -1.14 4.48 7.20
C TYR A 240 -0.78 5.59 8.21
N LEU A 241 -0.29 6.75 7.76
CA LEU A 241 0.02 7.92 8.60
C LEU A 241 -1.23 8.77 8.95
N LEU A 242 -2.38 8.46 8.34
CA LEU A 242 -3.65 9.12 8.63
C LEU A 242 -4.23 8.56 9.94
N ALA A 243 -4.09 9.28 11.05
CA ALA A 243 -4.56 8.83 12.35
C ALA A 243 -6.09 8.63 12.40
N HIS A 244 -6.54 7.82 13.36
CA HIS A 244 -7.97 7.56 13.53
C HIS A 244 -8.72 8.77 14.10
N ASP A 245 -9.84 9.12 13.47
CA ASP A 245 -10.94 9.83 14.12
C ASP A 245 -12.29 9.18 13.72
N CYS A 246 -13.24 9.11 14.66
CA CYS A 246 -14.62 8.68 14.39
C CYS A 246 -15.39 9.72 13.56
N THR A 247 -14.95 10.97 13.57
CA THR A 247 -15.39 12.11 12.77
C THR A 247 -14.24 12.52 11.84
N PRO A 248 -13.96 11.74 10.78
CA PRO A 248 -12.76 11.90 9.96
C PRO A 248 -12.77 13.21 9.17
N THR A 249 -11.61 13.86 9.09
CA THR A 249 -11.44 15.09 8.30
C THR A 249 -11.12 14.80 6.81
N THR A 250 -10.93 13.53 6.45
CA THR A 250 -10.67 13.07 5.08
C THR A 250 -11.68 12.04 4.57
N THR A 251 -11.64 11.81 3.26
CA THR A 251 -12.25 10.67 2.56
C THR A 251 -11.24 10.10 1.57
N HIS A 252 -11.39 8.83 1.22
CA HIS A 252 -10.52 8.14 0.27
C HIS A 252 -11.32 7.55 -0.89
N THR A 253 -10.66 7.32 -2.02
CA THR A 253 -11.25 6.63 -3.16
C THR A 253 -10.17 5.81 -3.84
N ASP A 254 -10.39 4.51 -4.01
CA ASP A 254 -9.51 3.64 -4.77
C ASP A 254 -9.90 3.64 -6.25
N SER A 255 -8.93 3.92 -7.11
CA SER A 255 -9.15 3.94 -8.56
C SER A 255 -8.88 2.54 -9.16
N GLU A 256 -9.75 1.58 -8.87
CA GLU A 256 -9.57 0.15 -9.21
C GLU A 256 -9.22 -0.15 -10.68
N ARG A 257 -9.63 0.72 -11.62
CA ARG A 257 -9.42 0.57 -13.07
C ARG A 257 -8.18 1.28 -13.61
N VAL A 258 -7.54 2.11 -12.79
CA VAL A 258 -6.34 2.86 -13.17
C VAL A 258 -5.09 2.00 -12.87
N PRO A 259 -4.10 1.94 -13.78
CA PRO A 259 -2.85 1.22 -13.54
C PRO A 259 -2.19 1.64 -12.20
N GLY A 260 -1.74 0.66 -11.43
CA GLY A 260 -1.20 0.90 -10.07
C GLY A 260 -2.25 1.09 -8.97
N ARG A 261 -3.55 1.08 -9.31
CA ARG A 261 -4.71 1.19 -8.37
C ARG A 261 -4.51 2.31 -7.33
N PRO A 262 -4.36 3.58 -7.75
CA PRO A 262 -4.09 4.67 -6.83
C PRO A 262 -5.20 4.86 -5.81
N LEU A 263 -4.80 5.16 -4.57
CA LEU A 263 -5.66 5.68 -3.52
C LEU A 263 -5.52 7.20 -3.51
N THR A 264 -6.62 7.92 -3.74
CA THR A 264 -6.67 9.38 -3.65
C THR A 264 -7.26 9.79 -2.30
N ILE A 265 -6.51 10.54 -1.49
CA ILE A 265 -6.98 11.09 -0.22
C ILE A 265 -7.42 12.54 -0.43
N ARG A 266 -8.65 12.86 -0.01
CA ARG A 266 -9.24 14.20 -0.13
C ARG A 266 -9.68 14.74 1.22
N ALA A 267 -9.56 16.04 1.40
CA ALA A 267 -10.14 16.74 2.54
C ALA A 267 -11.68 16.71 2.44
N SER A 268 -12.37 16.17 3.45
CA SER A 268 -13.85 16.18 3.54
C SER A 268 -14.38 17.51 4.09
N VAL A 269 -13.55 18.19 4.88
CA VAL A 269 -13.79 19.48 5.53
C VAL A 269 -12.59 20.40 5.24
N PRO A 270 -12.68 21.73 5.42
CA PRO A 270 -11.50 22.58 5.37
C PRO A 270 -10.60 22.34 6.60
N HIS A 271 -9.29 22.46 6.41
CA HIS A 271 -8.27 22.43 7.48
C HIS A 271 -7.58 23.79 7.59
N LYS A 272 -7.14 24.13 8.80
CA LYS A 272 -6.15 25.17 9.10
C LYS A 272 -4.77 24.57 9.28
N ALA A 273 -3.74 25.41 9.10
CA ALA A 273 -2.36 25.01 9.41
C ALA A 273 -2.26 24.51 10.87
N GLY A 274 -1.78 23.28 11.06
CA GLY A 274 -1.70 22.57 12.34
C GLY A 274 -2.84 21.58 12.62
N ASP A 275 -3.94 21.60 11.87
CA ASP A 275 -5.07 20.68 12.09
C ASP A 275 -4.72 19.22 11.77
N LEU A 276 -5.31 18.29 12.52
CA LEU A 276 -5.16 16.85 12.30
C LEU A 276 -5.82 16.40 10.98
N ILE A 277 -5.07 15.66 10.18
CA ILE A 277 -5.57 15.00 8.98
C ILE A 277 -5.87 13.54 9.33
N SER A 278 -7.16 13.21 9.48
CA SER A 278 -7.62 11.94 10.05
C SER A 278 -8.52 11.14 9.11
N LEU A 279 -8.56 9.82 9.31
CA LEU A 279 -9.45 8.87 8.63
C LEU A 279 -10.20 8.01 9.66
N CYS A 280 -11.32 7.41 9.28
CA CYS A 280 -12.05 6.51 10.18
C CYS A 280 -11.69 5.05 9.88
N TYR A 281 -11.00 4.39 10.81
CA TYR A 281 -10.64 2.96 10.68
C TYR A 281 -11.85 2.01 10.89
N ALA A 282 -12.97 2.53 11.38
CA ALA A 282 -14.20 1.77 11.62
C ALA A 282 -15.33 2.24 10.70
N TYR A 283 -16.41 1.46 10.59
CA TYR A 283 -17.61 1.90 9.88
C TYR A 283 -18.29 3.03 10.66
N THR A 284 -18.36 4.23 10.07
CA THR A 284 -18.91 5.45 10.72
C THR A 284 -20.37 5.30 11.18
N LEU A 285 -21.16 4.46 10.50
CA LEU A 285 -22.55 4.15 10.84
C LEU A 285 -22.71 3.17 12.02
N GLN A 286 -21.64 2.54 12.51
CA GLN A 286 -21.70 1.71 13.72
C GLN A 286 -21.79 2.59 14.98
N GLY A 287 -22.56 2.15 15.98
CA GLY A 287 -22.61 2.81 17.29
C GLY A 287 -21.28 2.72 18.05
N THR A 288 -21.03 3.68 18.97
CA THR A 288 -19.74 3.87 19.65
C THR A 288 -19.15 2.61 20.29
N LEU A 289 -19.98 1.76 20.92
CA LEU A 289 -19.51 0.51 21.53
C LEU A 289 -18.90 -0.45 20.49
N LYS A 290 -19.57 -0.65 19.34
CA LYS A 290 -19.06 -1.49 18.25
C LYS A 290 -17.81 -0.91 17.59
N ARG A 291 -17.71 0.42 17.49
CA ARG A 291 -16.49 1.06 16.97
C ARG A 291 -15.31 0.85 17.93
N ARG A 292 -15.48 1.07 19.24
CA ARG A 292 -14.43 0.81 20.24
C ARG A 292 -13.99 -0.65 20.27
N GLU A 293 -14.95 -1.57 20.22
CA GLU A 293 -14.69 -3.02 20.08
C GLU A 293 -13.86 -3.31 18.81
N HIS A 294 -14.30 -2.81 17.64
CA HIS A 294 -13.57 -2.99 16.39
C HIS A 294 -12.14 -2.44 16.47
N ILE A 295 -11.95 -1.18 16.89
CA ILE A 295 -10.63 -0.54 16.99
C ILE A 295 -9.70 -1.30 17.94
N LYS A 296 -10.20 -1.72 19.10
CA LYS A 296 -9.45 -2.52 20.07
C LYS A 296 -9.04 -3.88 19.51
N HIS A 297 -9.91 -4.52 18.73
CA HIS A 297 -9.63 -5.82 18.10
C HIS A 297 -8.81 -5.74 16.81
N SER A 298 -8.84 -4.66 16.03
CA SER A 298 -8.15 -4.59 14.73
C SER A 298 -6.90 -3.71 14.74
N LYS A 299 -6.82 -2.71 15.63
CA LYS A 299 -5.74 -1.70 15.68
C LYS A 299 -5.10 -1.53 17.06
N PHE A 300 -5.53 -2.30 18.07
CA PHE A 300 -4.87 -2.42 19.39
C PHE A 300 -4.84 -1.14 20.26
N PHE A 301 -5.75 -0.19 20.05
CA PHE A 301 -5.97 0.98 20.93
C PHE A 301 -7.47 1.17 21.29
N GLU A 302 -7.83 2.22 22.04
CA GLU A 302 -9.21 2.48 22.53
C GLU A 302 -9.83 3.80 22.07
#